data_AF-A0A9E3VU89-F1
#
_entry.id   AF-A0A9E3VU89-F1
#
_cell.length_a   1.000
_cell.length_b   1.000
_cell.length_c   1.000
_cell.angle_alpha   90.00
_cell.angle_beta   90.00
_cell.angle_gamma   90.00
#
_symmetry.space_group_name_H-M   'P 1'
#
loop_
_entity.id
_entity.type
_entity.pdbx_description
1 polymer ?
#
loop_
_entity_poly.entity_id
_entity_poly.type
_entity_poly.pdbx_seq_one_letter_code
_entity_poly.pdbx_strand_id
1 'polypeptide(L)'
;MKTTVQEILDQYQDAGRDSLIPILQNVQEKMGFLSEESVIEVSKFLKMPASKIFGVATFYNQFRFNQPGKYHVQVCRGTACHVLGSATVLDEIEKHLKIKTGQTTKDKLFS
;
A
#
# COMPACT_ATOMS: atom_id res chain seq x y z
N MET A 1 -7.80 -19.22 15.56
CA MET A 1 -6.61 -19.03 14.70
C MET A 1 -6.18 -17.59 14.82
N LYS A 2 -4.89 -17.31 15.02
CA LYS A 2 -4.39 -15.93 15.03
C LYS A 2 -4.42 -15.39 13.59
N THR A 3 -4.78 -14.13 13.40
CA THR A 3 -4.63 -13.45 12.10
C THR A 3 -3.14 -13.22 11.82
N THR A 4 -2.75 -13.19 10.55
CA THR A 4 -1.35 -12.93 10.13
C THR A 4 -0.79 -11.65 10.74
N VAL A 5 -1.63 -10.62 10.88
CA VAL A 5 -1.25 -9.35 11.51
C VAL A 5 -0.98 -9.55 13.00
N GLN A 6 -1.78 -10.35 13.71
CA GLN A 6 -1.58 -10.62 15.12
C GLN A 6 -0.27 -11.39 15.40
N GLU A 7 0.14 -12.28 14.50
CA GLU A 7 1.46 -12.94 14.58
C GLU A 7 2.62 -11.94 14.45
N ILE A 8 2.47 -10.92 13.61
CA ILE A 8 3.45 -9.83 13.48
C ILE A 8 3.46 -9.02 14.77
N LEU A 9 2.29 -8.60 15.26
CA LEU A 9 2.17 -7.78 16.47
C LEU A 9 2.75 -8.47 17.72
N ASP A 10 2.69 -9.80 17.80
CA ASP A 10 3.32 -10.58 18.87
C ASP A 10 4.86 -10.43 18.90
N GLN A 11 5.50 -9.99 17.82
CA GLN A 11 6.94 -9.70 17.77
C GLN A 11 7.28 -8.31 18.32
N TYR A 12 6.27 -7.48 18.62
CA TYR A 12 6.39 -6.08 19.00
C TYR A 12 5.80 -5.79 20.39
N GLN A 13 5.78 -6.75 21.32
CA GLN A 13 5.01 -6.64 22.58
C GLN A 13 5.29 -5.39 23.42
N ASP A 14 6.52 -4.84 23.37
CA ASP A 14 6.91 -3.61 24.08
C ASP A 14 6.99 -2.36 23.18
N ALA A 15 6.43 -2.44 21.98
CA ALA A 15 6.57 -1.40 20.97
C ALA A 15 5.70 -0.18 21.27
N GLY A 16 6.34 0.99 21.27
CA GLY A 16 5.68 2.28 21.29
C GLY A 16 5.27 2.76 19.89
N ARG A 17 4.78 4.01 19.84
CA ARG A 17 4.36 4.67 18.60
C ARG A 17 5.47 4.73 17.53
N ASP A 18 6.72 4.71 17.96
CA ASP A 18 7.90 4.79 17.09
C ASP A 18 8.06 3.53 16.21
N SER A 19 7.39 2.44 16.58
CA SER A 19 7.39 1.19 15.80
C SER A 19 6.28 1.12 14.74
N LEU A 20 5.46 2.17 14.59
CA LEU A 20 4.35 2.18 13.63
C LEU A 20 4.80 1.85 12.20
N ILE A 21 5.85 2.54 11.72
CA ILE A 21 6.36 2.34 10.36
C ILE A 21 6.90 0.91 10.17
N PRO A 22 7.79 0.37 11.04
CA PRO A 22 8.23 -1.02 10.96
C PRO A 22 7.08 -2.05 10.98
N ILE A 23 6.06 -1.85 11.81
CA ILE A 23 4.90 -2.75 11.89
C ILE A 23 4.13 -2.74 10.57
N LEU A 24 3.81 -1.55 10.04
CA LEU A 24 3.12 -1.43 8.75
C LEU A 24 3.95 -2.03 7.60
N GLN A 25 5.26 -1.90 7.64
CA GLN A 25 6.17 -2.51 6.67
C GLN A 25 6.07 -4.04 6.70
N ASN A 26 6.14 -4.65 7.89
CA ASN A 26 6.00 -6.10 8.05
C ASN A 26 4.62 -6.61 7.61
N VAL A 27 3.56 -5.90 7.98
CA VAL A 27 2.19 -6.24 7.57
C VAL A 27 2.09 -6.24 6.04
N GLN A 28 2.57 -5.18 5.39
CA GLN A 28 2.56 -5.09 3.94
C GLN A 28 3.46 -6.14 3.27
N GLU A 29 4.63 -6.45 3.82
CA GLU A 29 5.52 -7.47 3.27
C GLU A 29 4.85 -8.86 3.29
N LYS A 30 4.11 -9.16 4.36
CA LYS A 30 3.40 -10.43 4.52
C LYS A 30 2.12 -10.53 3.70
N MET A 31 1.36 -9.43 3.57
CA MET A 31 0.05 -9.40 2.91
C MET A 31 0.06 -8.82 1.50
N GLY A 32 1.13 -8.13 1.09
CA GLY A 32 1.26 -7.39 -0.15
C GLY A 32 0.65 -5.98 -0.13
N PHE A 33 -0.24 -5.68 0.83
CA PHE A 33 -0.90 -4.38 1.01
C PHE A 33 -1.43 -4.24 2.45
N LEU A 34 -1.83 -3.03 2.82
CA LEU A 34 -2.48 -2.70 4.08
C LEU A 34 -3.99 -2.70 3.89
N SER A 35 -4.69 -3.71 4.43
CA SER A 35 -6.15 -3.69 4.49
C SER A 35 -6.64 -2.78 5.62
N GLU A 36 -7.89 -2.35 5.54
CA GLU A 36 -8.54 -1.59 6.61
C GLU A 36 -8.53 -2.36 7.93
N GLU A 37 -8.78 -3.68 7.88
CA GLU A 37 -8.70 -4.58 9.03
C GLU A 37 -7.30 -4.57 9.66
N SER A 38 -6.24 -4.66 8.85
CA SER A 38 -4.86 -4.60 9.34
C SER A 38 -4.57 -3.27 10.05
N VAL A 39 -5.04 -2.15 9.48
CA VAL A 39 -4.86 -0.83 10.10
C VAL A 39 -5.62 -0.74 11.43
N ILE A 40 -6.82 -1.30 11.51
CA ILE A 40 -7.62 -1.34 12.75
C ILE A 40 -6.95 -2.20 13.82
N GLU A 41 -6.35 -3.33 13.45
CA GLU A 41 -5.61 -4.19 14.38
C GLU A 41 -4.37 -3.47 14.94
N VAL A 42 -3.57 -2.83 14.07
CA VAL A 42 -2.40 -2.03 14.49
C VAL A 42 -2.81 -0.84 15.36
N SER A 43 -3.94 -0.19 15.03
CA SER A 43 -4.57 0.88 15.82
C SER A 43 -4.88 0.44 17.25
N LYS A 44 -5.51 -0.73 17.41
CA LYS A 44 -5.81 -1.31 18.73
C LYS A 44 -4.54 -1.67 19.50
N PHE A 45 -3.55 -2.24 18.83
CA PHE A 45 -2.28 -2.64 19.43
C PHE A 45 -1.48 -1.45 19.97
N LEU A 46 -1.26 -0.43 19.14
CA LEU A 46 -0.48 0.76 19.50
C LEU A 46 -1.29 1.79 20.31
N LYS A 47 -2.59 1.54 20.54
CA LYS A 47 -3.53 2.47 21.19
C LYS A 47 -3.51 3.86 20.52
N MET A 48 -3.56 3.87 19.19
CA MET A 48 -3.55 5.07 18.36
C MET A 48 -4.82 5.14 17.52
N PRO A 49 -5.40 6.33 17.27
CA PRO A 49 -6.54 6.44 16.36
C PRO A 49 -6.18 5.93 14.96
N ALA A 50 -7.06 5.10 14.38
CA ALA A 50 -6.87 4.59 13.02
C ALA A 50 -6.69 5.71 11.99
N SER A 51 -7.37 6.85 12.16
CA SER A 51 -7.20 8.04 11.31
C SER A 51 -5.77 8.58 11.28
N LYS A 52 -5.06 8.53 12.42
CA LYS A 52 -3.66 8.94 12.52
C LYS A 52 -2.74 7.95 11.82
N ILE A 53 -3.02 6.66 11.92
CA ILE A 53 -2.29 5.61 11.21
C ILE A 53 -2.50 5.74 9.71
N PHE A 54 -3.74 5.93 9.26
CA PHE A 54 -4.07 6.20 7.87
C PHE A 54 -3.31 7.43 7.35
N GLY A 55 -3.30 8.54 8.11
CA GLY A 55 -2.57 9.75 7.72
C GLY A 55 -1.06 9.52 7.55
N VAL A 56 -0.45 8.69 8.41
CA VAL A 56 0.97 8.31 8.24
C VAL A 56 1.14 7.40 7.02
N ALA A 57 0.31 6.39 6.87
CA ALA A 57 0.43 5.41 5.80
C ALA A 57 0.14 6.01 4.41
N THR A 58 -0.75 7.01 4.28
CA THR A 58 -0.98 7.73 3.02
C THR A 58 0.10 8.76 2.70
N PHE A 59 0.82 9.25 3.71
CA PHE A 59 1.93 10.18 3.49
C PHE A 59 3.14 9.51 2.83
N TYR A 60 3.43 8.25 3.21
CA TYR A 60 4.54 7.50 2.65
C TYR A 60 4.11 6.66 1.43
N ASN A 61 4.62 7.02 0.25
CA ASN A 61 4.32 6.35 -1.03
C ASN A 61 4.69 4.85 -1.08
N GLN A 62 5.47 4.35 -0.10
CA GLN A 62 5.78 2.92 -0.01
C GLN A 62 4.56 2.06 0.36
N PHE A 63 3.56 2.62 1.04
CA PHE A 63 2.41 1.86 1.51
C PHE A 63 1.30 1.82 0.47
N ARG A 64 0.70 0.64 0.33
CA ARG A 64 -0.34 0.32 -0.63
C ARG A 64 -1.57 -0.11 0.14
N PHE A 65 -2.72 0.46 -0.18
CA PHE A 65 -4.01 0.08 0.43
C PHE A 65 -4.83 -0.88 -0.45
N ASN A 66 -4.41 -1.05 -1.70
CA ASN A 66 -5.04 -1.95 -2.65
C ASN A 66 -4.10 -3.12 -2.91
N GLN A 67 -4.68 -4.31 -3.05
CA GLN A 67 -3.93 -5.49 -3.45
C GLN A 67 -3.23 -5.23 -4.79
N PRO A 68 -1.89 -5.32 -4.87
CA PRO A 68 -1.18 -5.14 -6.13
C PRO A 68 -1.52 -6.26 -7.10
N GLY A 69 -1.49 -5.95 -8.40
CA GLY A 69 -1.58 -6.95 -9.44
C GLY A 69 -0.31 -7.80 -9.46
N LYS A 70 -0.38 -8.96 -10.12
CA LYS A 70 0.80 -9.81 -10.37
C LYS A 70 1.94 -9.04 -11.06
N TYR A 71 1.59 -8.10 -11.92
CA TYR A 71 2.50 -7.23 -12.66
C TYR A 71 2.31 -5.79 -12.20
N HIS A 72 3.37 -5.22 -11.64
CA HIS A 72 3.38 -3.82 -11.24
C HIS A 72 3.93 -2.95 -12.37
N VAL A 73 3.09 -2.07 -12.93
CA VAL A 73 3.43 -1.21 -14.06
C VAL A 73 3.70 0.21 -13.55
N GLN A 74 4.90 0.71 -13.79
CA GLN A 74 5.31 2.06 -13.40
C GLN A 74 5.64 2.90 -14.62
N VAL A 75 4.95 4.02 -14.78
CA VAL A 75 5.20 4.98 -15.87
C VAL A 75 6.00 6.15 -15.34
N CYS A 76 7.16 6.41 -15.97
CA CYS A 76 8.00 7.55 -15.60
C CYS A 76 7.26 8.88 -15.83
N ARG A 77 7.18 9.70 -14.78
CA ARG A 77 6.62 11.07 -14.81
C ARG A 77 7.66 12.14 -14.48
N GLY A 78 8.95 11.80 -14.52
CA GLY A 78 10.04 12.76 -14.37
C GLY A 78 10.11 13.73 -15.56
N THR A 79 10.83 14.85 -15.40
CA THR A 79 10.84 15.96 -16.38
C THR A 79 11.18 15.50 -17.80
N ALA A 80 12.24 14.69 -17.96
CA ALA A 80 12.63 14.18 -19.27
C ALA A 80 11.53 13.33 -19.92
N CYS A 81 10.93 12.41 -19.17
CA CYS A 81 9.83 11.56 -19.64
C CYS A 81 8.57 12.38 -19.96
N HIS A 82 8.29 13.41 -19.16
CA HIS A 82 7.15 14.28 -19.34
C HIS A 82 7.23 15.06 -20.66
N VAL A 83 8.40 15.66 -20.95
CA VAL A 83 8.64 16.38 -22.22
C VAL A 83 8.54 15.46 -23.43
N LEU A 84 8.91 14.18 -23.27
CA LEU A 84 8.79 13.16 -24.32
C LEU A 84 7.39 12.50 -24.41
N GLY A 85 6.39 13.01 -23.70
CA GLY A 85 5.01 12.56 -23.86
C GLY A 85 4.63 11.32 -23.04
N SER A 86 5.25 11.09 -21.88
CA SER A 86 4.91 9.92 -21.03
C SER A 86 3.46 9.92 -20.51
N ALA A 87 2.78 11.06 -20.53
CA ALA A 87 1.34 11.13 -20.24
C ALA A 87 0.51 10.33 -21.26
N THR A 88 0.85 10.39 -22.55
CA THR A 88 0.16 9.62 -23.60
C THR A 88 0.34 8.12 -23.40
N VAL A 89 1.52 7.68 -22.98
CA VAL A 89 1.78 6.28 -22.64
C VAL A 89 0.89 5.82 -21.49
N LEU A 90 0.77 6.63 -20.43
CA LEU A 90 -0.10 6.34 -19.30
C LEU A 90 -1.58 6.25 -19.74
N ASP A 91 -2.04 7.19 -20.56
CA ASP A 91 -3.42 7.23 -21.04
C ASP A 91 -3.77 5.97 -21.86
N GLU A 92 -2.86 5.51 -22.72
CA GLU A 92 -3.05 4.29 -23.50
C GLU A 92 -3.04 3.03 -22.61
N ILE A 93 -2.20 2.99 -21.58
CA ILE A 93 -2.21 1.90 -20.60
C ILE A 93 -3.55 1.85 -19.84
N GLU A 94 -4.03 3.00 -19.34
CA GLU A 94 -5.32 3.10 -18.64
C GLU A 94 -6.49 2.65 -19.52
N LYS A 95 -6.49 3.02 -20.81
CA LYS A 95 -7.52 2.59 -21.77
C LYS A 95 -7.50 1.08 -22.02
N HIS A 96 -6.32 0.50 -22.24
CA HIS A 96 -6.20 -0.94 -22.51
C HIS A 96 -6.55 -1.79 -21.28
N LEU A 97 -6.09 -1.40 -20.10
CA LEU A 97 -6.32 -2.14 -18.86
C LEU A 97 -7.66 -1.82 -18.21
N LYS A 98 -8.35 -0.76 -18.66
CA LYS A 98 -9.65 -0.29 -18.13
C LYS A 98 -9.59 0.00 -16.63
N ILE A 99 -8.50 0.60 -16.19
CA ILE A 99 -8.26 1.02 -14.81
C ILE A 99 -7.68 2.44 -14.79
N LYS A 100 -7.77 3.10 -13.63
CA LYS A 100 -7.05 4.34 -13.36
C LYS A 100 -5.76 4.08 -12.60
N THR A 101 -4.83 5.01 -12.71
CA THR A 101 -3.58 5.02 -11.93
C THR A 101 -3.87 4.77 -10.45
N GLY A 102 -3.20 3.76 -9.87
CA GLY A 102 -3.38 3.35 -8.47
C GLY A 102 -4.49 2.31 -8.23
N GLN A 103 -5.16 1.85 -9.28
CA GLN A 103 -6.10 0.73 -9.23
C GLN A 103 -5.46 -0.55 -9.74
N THR A 104 -6.09 -1.67 -9.41
CA THR A 104 -5.70 -3.01 -9.88
C THR A 104 -6.81 -3.56 -10.78
N THR A 105 -6.43 -4.26 -11.86
CA THR A 105 -7.39 -4.90 -12.77
C THR A 105 -8.23 -5.96 -12.07
N LYS A 106 -9.44 -6.23 -12.59
CA LYS A 106 -10.40 -7.18 -11.96
C LYS A 106 -9.85 -8.61 -11.84
N ASP A 107 -9.01 -9.00 -12.79
CA ASP A 107 -8.31 -10.30 -12.82
C ASP A 107 -7.05 -10.33 -11.92
N LYS A 108 -6.75 -9.22 -11.24
CA LYS A 108 -5.59 -9.04 -10.36
C LYS A 108 -4.25 -9.24 -11.06
N LEU A 109 -4.20 -9.07 -12.39
CA LEU A 109 -2.95 -9.23 -13.15
C LEU A 109 -2.13 -7.94 -13.18
N PHE A 110 -2.72 -6.76 -13.31
CA PHE A 110 -1.98 -5.51 -13.50
C PHE A 110 -2.36 -4.45 -12.45
N SER A 111 -1.36 -3.70 -11.99
CA SER A 111 -1.51 -2.52 -11.12
C SER A 111 -0.45 -1.46 -11.39
#